data_AF-A0A1B6Z7E5-F1
#
_entry.id   AF-A0A1B6Z7E5-F1
#
_cell.length_a   1.000
_cell.length_b   1.000
_cell.length_c   1.000
_cell.angle_alpha   90.00
_cell.angle_beta   90.00
_cell.angle_gamma   90.00
#
_symmetry.space_group_name_H-M   'P 1'
#
loop_
_entity.id
_entity.type
_entity.pdbx_description
1 polymer ?
#
loop_
_entity_poly.entity_id
_entity_poly.type
_entity_poly.pdbx_seq_one_letter_code
_entity_poly.pdbx_strand_id
1 'polypeptide(L)'
;MGTSTKFARSLFYVRSNYVVKKIKTPGLSHVSYLVGSGGKAAVIGPRRDCDIYLEIAGTEGLKITHIFETHRNEDLVSGAPILTGMTDAPVFHGPNAAGDVVYAEISGNGARFEIGQLILEVIETPALPA
;
A
#
# COMPACT_ATOMS: atom_id res chain seq x y z
N MET A 1 23.39 -2.25 7.53
CA MET A 1 22.84 -0.97 7.99
C MET A 1 21.79 -0.57 6.97
N GLY A 2 20.51 -0.80 7.29
CA GLY A 2 19.41 -0.62 6.35
C GLY A 2 18.88 0.81 6.45
N THR A 3 18.74 1.48 5.31
CA THR A 3 18.11 2.80 5.23
C THR A 3 16.60 2.62 5.05
N SER A 4 15.83 2.86 6.11
CA SER A 4 14.38 2.89 6.04
C SER A 4 13.89 4.10 5.22
N THR A 5 13.18 3.83 4.12
CA THR A 5 12.54 4.86 3.29
C THR A 5 11.23 5.29 3.95
N LYS A 6 10.76 6.54 3.83
CA LYS A 6 9.42 6.96 4.29
C LYS A 6 8.68 7.60 3.12
N PHE A 7 7.37 7.34 2.98
CA PHE A 7 6.53 7.84 1.89
C PHE A 7 5.43 8.79 2.39
N ALA A 8 5.16 9.85 1.63
CA ALA A 8 3.82 10.29 1.19
C ALA A 8 3.76 11.81 0.91
N ARG A 9 3.63 12.18 -0.36
CA ARG A 9 2.87 13.36 -0.80
C ARG A 9 2.31 13.07 -2.21
N SER A 10 1.00 12.93 -2.33
CA SER A 10 0.31 12.61 -3.59
C SER A 10 -0.84 13.58 -3.82
N LEU A 11 -0.93 14.14 -5.02
CA LEU A 11 -2.03 15.01 -5.46
C LEU A 11 -3.08 14.15 -6.17
N PHE A 12 -4.31 14.11 -5.65
CA PHE A 12 -5.41 13.31 -6.22
C PHE A 12 -6.29 14.20 -7.10
N TYR A 13 -6.52 13.80 -8.36
CA TYR A 13 -7.56 14.39 -9.22
C TYR A 13 -8.67 13.36 -9.42
N VAL A 14 -9.90 13.62 -8.97
CA VAL A 14 -11.02 12.69 -9.11
C VAL A 14 -12.29 13.42 -9.57
N ARG A 15 -12.89 12.93 -10.66
CA ARG A 15 -14.27 13.25 -11.07
C ARG A 15 -15.21 12.16 -10.52
N SER A 16 -15.69 12.37 -9.28
CA SER A 16 -16.72 11.63 -8.52
C SER A 16 -16.46 10.17 -8.07
N ASN A 17 -16.87 9.89 -6.82
CA ASN A 17 -16.87 8.65 -6.02
C ASN A 17 -15.56 7.84 -5.88
N TYR A 18 -14.83 8.16 -4.81
CA TYR A 18 -13.69 7.39 -4.30
C TYR A 18 -13.81 7.20 -2.78
N VAL A 19 -13.13 6.17 -2.27
CA VAL A 19 -13.04 5.83 -0.85
C VAL A 19 -11.59 5.97 -0.41
N VAL A 20 -11.37 6.58 0.75
CA VAL A 20 -10.09 6.55 1.47
C VAL A 20 -10.38 6.22 2.94
N LYS A 21 -9.81 5.12 3.44
CA LYS A 21 -9.92 4.71 4.84
C LYS A 21 -8.52 4.68 5.44
N LYS A 22 -8.34 5.43 6.52
CA LYS A 22 -7.11 5.42 7.32
C LYS A 22 -7.29 4.41 8.44
N ILE A 23 -6.36 3.47 8.56
CA ILE A 23 -6.42 2.36 9.52
C ILE A 23 -5.18 2.42 10.39
N LYS A 24 -5.37 2.81 11.66
CA LYS A 24 -4.31 2.87 12.66
C LYS A 24 -4.09 1.49 13.27
N THR A 25 -2.83 1.13 13.52
CA THR A 25 -2.49 -0.08 14.28
C THR A 25 -2.49 0.26 15.78
N PRO A 26 -3.33 -0.36 16.61
CA PRO A 26 -3.36 -0.09 18.04
C PRO A 26 -1.99 -0.33 18.70
N GLY A 27 -1.57 0.59 19.57
CA GLY A 27 -0.31 0.50 20.31
C GLY A 27 0.95 0.77 19.48
N LEU A 28 0.84 1.01 18.17
CA LEU A 28 1.97 1.30 17.29
C LEU A 28 1.76 2.63 16.55
N SER A 29 2.86 3.30 16.24
CA SER A 29 2.86 4.48 15.36
C SER A 29 2.76 4.09 13.87
N HIS A 30 2.02 3.03 13.57
CA HIS A 30 1.82 2.50 12.22
C HIS A 30 0.43 2.85 11.68
N VAL A 31 0.39 3.30 10.43
CA VAL A 31 -0.84 3.64 9.71
C VAL A 31 -0.80 2.97 8.35
N SER A 32 -1.92 2.33 8.03
CA SER A 32 -2.19 1.77 6.71
C SER A 32 -3.39 2.48 6.08
N TYR A 33 -3.52 2.35 4.77
CA TYR A 33 -4.62 2.97 4.03
C TYR A 33 -5.29 1.96 3.11
N LEU A 34 -6.61 2.07 2.97
CA LEU A 34 -7.37 1.48 1.88
C LEU A 34 -7.89 2.61 1.01
N VAL A 35 -7.59 2.57 -0.29
CA VAL A 35 -8.08 3.54 -1.27
C VAL A 35 -8.81 2.79 -2.39
N GLY A 36 -9.91 3.32 -2.90
CA GLY A 36 -10.63 2.62 -3.95
C GLY A 36 -11.65 3.45 -4.71
N SER A 37 -12.02 2.96 -5.88
CA SER A 37 -13.05 3.51 -6.75
C SER A 37 -13.47 2.44 -7.76
N GLY A 38 -14.66 2.58 -8.34
CA GLY A 38 -15.13 1.71 -9.43
C GLY A 38 -15.05 0.20 -9.10
N GLY A 39 -15.36 -0.19 -7.86
CA GLY A 39 -15.32 -1.59 -7.42
C GLY A 39 -13.92 -2.16 -7.16
N LYS A 40 -12.85 -1.36 -7.29
CA LYS A 40 -11.46 -1.78 -7.05
C LYS A 40 -10.86 -0.99 -5.89
N ALA A 41 -10.01 -1.65 -5.11
CA ALA A 41 -9.26 -1.05 -4.03
C ALA A 41 -7.79 -1.44 -4.07
N ALA A 42 -6.98 -0.59 -3.45
CA ALA A 42 -5.60 -0.82 -3.10
C ALA A 42 -5.41 -0.68 -1.59
N VAL A 43 -4.56 -1.54 -1.01
CA VAL A 43 -4.11 -1.40 0.38
C VAL A 43 -2.66 -0.94 0.39
N ILE A 44 -2.35 0.08 1.19
CA ILE A 44 -1.01 0.68 1.31
C ILE A 44 -0.50 0.43 2.73
N GLY A 45 0.64 -0.26 2.84
CA GLY A 45 1.32 -0.61 4.09
C GLY A 45 0.50 -1.52 4.99
N PRO A 46 0.06 -2.70 4.54
CA PRO A 46 -0.80 -3.58 5.34
C PRO A 46 -0.11 -4.05 6.63
N ARG A 47 -0.87 -4.05 7.74
CA ARG A 47 -0.53 -4.76 9.00
C ARG A 47 -0.87 -6.25 8.87
N ARG A 48 -0.34 -7.09 9.76
CA ARG A 48 -0.50 -8.56 9.68
C ARG A 48 -1.92 -9.08 9.86
N ASP A 49 -2.71 -8.50 10.75
CA ASP A 49 -4.14 -8.81 10.88
C ASP A 49 -4.90 -8.20 9.70
N CYS A 50 -4.96 -8.96 8.61
CA CYS A 50 -5.43 -8.49 7.31
C CYS A 50 -6.96 -8.48 7.16
N ASP A 51 -7.69 -9.16 8.04
CA ASP A 51 -9.16 -9.29 7.96
C ASP A 51 -9.87 -7.94 7.91
N ILE A 52 -9.33 -6.94 8.63
CA ILE A 52 -9.85 -5.57 8.64
C ILE A 52 -9.90 -4.95 7.24
N TYR A 53 -8.97 -5.29 6.35
CA TYR A 53 -8.97 -4.77 4.99
C TYR A 53 -10.07 -5.39 4.14
N LEU A 54 -10.30 -6.70 4.29
CA LEU A 54 -11.36 -7.43 3.59
C LEU A 54 -12.74 -6.96 4.05
N GLU A 55 -12.92 -6.76 5.36
CA GLU A 55 -14.17 -6.25 5.93
C GLU A 55 -14.50 -4.84 5.41
N ILE A 56 -13.52 -3.94 5.46
CA ILE A 56 -13.68 -2.57 4.93
C ILE A 56 -13.95 -2.60 3.43
N ALA A 57 -13.19 -3.37 2.65
CA ALA A 57 -13.40 -3.48 1.21
C ALA A 57 -14.81 -4.01 0.89
N GLY A 58 -15.24 -5.08 1.57
CA GLY A 58 -16.57 -5.66 1.40
C GLY A 58 -17.70 -4.69 1.73
N THR A 59 -17.58 -3.96 2.85
CA THR A 59 -18.57 -2.94 3.28
C THR A 59 -18.72 -1.82 2.24
N GLU A 60 -17.62 -1.45 1.58
CA GLU A 60 -17.59 -0.40 0.56
C GLU A 60 -17.88 -0.93 -0.86
N GLY A 61 -18.17 -2.23 -1.02
CA GLY A 61 -18.41 -2.85 -2.33
C GLY A 61 -17.19 -2.89 -3.25
N LEU A 62 -15.99 -3.03 -2.67
CA LEU A 62 -14.70 -3.00 -3.37
C LEU A 62 -14.00 -4.36 -3.31
N LYS A 63 -13.27 -4.71 -4.36
CA LYS A 63 -12.31 -5.81 -4.38
C LYS A 63 -10.89 -5.26 -4.25
N ILE A 64 -10.12 -5.79 -3.30
CA ILE A 64 -8.68 -5.48 -3.22
C ILE A 64 -8.00 -6.12 -4.42
N THR A 65 -7.35 -5.30 -5.23
CA THR A 65 -6.68 -5.73 -6.47
C THR A 65 -5.20 -5.38 -6.47
N HIS A 66 -4.75 -4.51 -5.56
CA HIS A 66 -3.36 -4.08 -5.47
C HIS A 66 -2.96 -3.92 -4.00
N ILE A 67 -1.72 -4.30 -3.70
CA ILE A 67 -1.11 -4.09 -2.39
C ILE A 67 0.18 -3.33 -2.61
N PHE A 68 0.38 -2.24 -1.88
CA PHE A 68 1.59 -1.42 -1.98
C PHE A 68 2.31 -1.40 -0.66
N GLU A 69 3.60 -1.71 -0.70
CA GLU A 69 4.51 -1.39 0.38
C GLU A 69 5.32 -0.17 0.03
N THR A 70 5.31 0.78 0.97
CA THR A 70 6.08 1.99 0.84
C THR A 70 7.53 1.66 1.16
N HIS A 71 7.78 1.12 2.34
CA HIS A 71 9.12 0.81 2.81
C HIS A 71 9.11 -0.43 3.68
N ARG A 72 10.30 -0.99 3.90
CA ARG A 72 10.51 -1.94 4.97
C ARG A 72 10.30 -1.23 6.31
N ASN A 73 9.22 -1.59 6.99
CA ASN A 73 9.04 -1.23 8.39
C ASN A 73 10.04 -2.04 9.22
N GLU A 74 10.92 -1.36 9.97
CA GLU A 74 11.88 -2.03 10.85
C GLU A 74 11.21 -2.56 12.12
N ASP A 75 10.09 -1.95 12.50
CA ASP A 75 9.37 -2.24 13.75
C ASP A 75 8.16 -3.19 13.54
N LEU A 76 7.84 -3.56 12.30
CA LEU A 76 6.65 -4.34 11.97
C LEU A 76 6.94 -5.38 10.88
N VAL A 77 6.50 -6.62 11.12
CA VAL A 77 6.44 -7.63 10.06
C VAL A 77 5.29 -7.29 9.12
N SER A 78 5.58 -7.22 7.81
CA SER A 78 4.59 -6.86 6.79
C SER A 78 3.38 -7.81 6.76
N GLY A 79 2.19 -7.24 6.56
CA GLY A 79 0.99 -8.01 6.23
C GLY A 79 0.85 -8.35 4.74
N ALA A 80 1.69 -7.80 3.86
CA ALA A 80 1.53 -7.94 2.42
C ALA A 80 1.56 -9.40 1.93
N PRO A 81 2.46 -10.28 2.42
CA PRO A 81 2.45 -11.70 2.05
C PRO A 81 1.18 -12.45 2.47
N ILE A 82 0.54 -12.03 3.56
CA ILE A 82 -0.72 -12.62 4.03
C ILE A 82 -1.86 -12.12 3.16
N LEU A 83 -1.96 -10.80 2.97
CA LEU A 83 -3.05 -10.20 2.22
C LEU A 83 -3.06 -10.63 0.75
N THR A 84 -1.89 -10.80 0.11
CA THR A 84 -1.82 -11.34 -1.26
C THR A 84 -2.37 -12.76 -1.30
N GLY A 85 -2.01 -13.63 -0.35
CA GLY A 85 -2.55 -14.99 -0.26
C GLY A 85 -4.06 -15.07 0.02
N MET A 86 -4.67 -14.01 0.57
CA MET A 86 -6.11 -13.93 0.79
C MET A 86 -6.90 -13.34 -0.39
N THR A 87 -6.24 -12.61 -1.29
CA THR A 87 -6.92 -11.78 -2.32
C THR A 87 -6.47 -12.04 -3.75
N ASP A 88 -5.37 -12.78 -3.92
CA ASP A 88 -4.60 -12.91 -5.16
C ASP A 88 -4.10 -11.57 -5.73
N ALA A 89 -4.15 -10.48 -4.95
CA ALA A 89 -3.68 -9.18 -5.38
C ALA A 89 -2.14 -9.15 -5.39
N PRO A 90 -1.49 -8.68 -6.47
CA PRO A 90 -0.05 -8.50 -6.49
C PRO A 90 0.40 -7.46 -5.46
N VAL A 91 1.62 -7.66 -4.97
CA VAL A 91 2.30 -6.73 -4.06
C VAL A 91 3.34 -5.94 -4.85
N PHE A 92 3.37 -4.63 -4.67
CA PHE A 92 4.35 -3.74 -5.29
C PHE A 92 5.19 -3.07 -4.21
N HIS A 93 6.50 -2.96 -4.47
CA HIS A 93 7.47 -2.29 -3.61
C HIS A 93 8.40 -1.40 -4.46
N GLY A 94 8.93 -0.31 -3.88
CA GLY A 94 9.93 0.53 -4.55
C GLY A 94 11.28 -0.20 -4.74
N PRO A 95 12.17 0.30 -5.63
CA PRO A 95 13.46 -0.36 -5.94
C PRO A 95 14.48 -0.33 -4.78
N ASN A 96 14.32 0.59 -3.84
CA ASN A 96 15.29 0.85 -2.77
C ASN A 96 14.87 0.22 -1.43
N ALA A 97 14.61 -1.08 -1.43
CA ALA A 97 14.35 -1.80 -0.18
C ALA A 97 15.62 -1.90 0.68
N ALA A 98 15.49 -1.78 2.00
CA ALA A 98 16.59 -1.94 2.95
C ALA A 98 17.10 -3.39 3.10
N GLY A 99 16.65 -4.31 2.24
CA GLY A 99 17.01 -5.72 2.16
C GLY A 99 16.14 -6.45 1.13
N ASP A 100 16.30 -7.76 0.99
CA ASP A 100 15.60 -8.54 -0.03
C ASP A 100 14.08 -8.58 0.22
N VAL A 101 13.31 -8.20 -0.80
CA VAL A 101 11.85 -8.30 -0.83
C VAL A 101 11.49 -9.27 -1.95
N VAL A 102 11.14 -10.51 -1.59
CA VAL A 102 10.87 -11.60 -2.55
C VAL A 102 9.40 -11.81 -2.86
N TYR A 103 8.52 -11.16 -2.10
CA TYR A 103 7.06 -11.30 -2.21
C TYR A 103 6.40 -10.16 -3.00
N ALA A 104 7.18 -9.22 -3.53
CA ALA A 104 6.68 -8.04 -4.22
C ALA A 104 7.42 -7.78 -5.54
N GLU A 105 6.69 -7.23 -6.50
CA GLU A 105 7.22 -6.71 -7.76
C GLU A 105 7.84 -5.32 -7.54
N ILE A 106 8.98 -5.08 -8.18
CA ILE A 106 9.67 -3.78 -8.09
C ILE A 106 9.03 -2.78 -9.04
N SER A 107 8.59 -1.64 -8.50
CA SER A 107 7.99 -0.53 -9.23
C SER A 107 8.77 0.75 -8.99
N GLY A 108 9.38 1.28 -10.06
CA GLY A 108 10.20 2.50 -10.00
C GLY A 108 9.40 3.80 -10.08
N ASN A 109 10.10 4.92 -9.88
CA ASN A 109 9.55 6.26 -10.02
C ASN A 109 8.76 6.46 -11.34
N GLY A 110 7.59 7.07 -11.24
CA GLY A 110 6.69 7.33 -12.37
C GLY A 110 5.82 6.15 -12.79
N ALA A 111 5.97 4.96 -12.18
CA ALA A 111 5.06 3.84 -12.43
C ALA A 111 3.62 4.21 -12.03
N ARG A 112 2.64 3.82 -12.84
CA ARG A 112 1.23 4.17 -12.66
C ARG A 112 0.35 2.93 -12.59
N PHE A 113 -0.60 2.95 -11.66
CA PHE A 113 -1.53 1.85 -11.38
C PHE A 113 -2.96 2.35 -11.38
N GLU A 114 -3.83 1.68 -12.14
CA GLU A 114 -5.24 2.01 -12.22
C GLU A 114 -6.05 1.23 -11.17
N ILE A 115 -6.59 1.96 -10.19
CA ILE A 115 -7.46 1.43 -9.14
C ILE A 115 -8.88 1.92 -9.40
N GLY A 116 -9.55 1.24 -10.33
CA GLY A 116 -10.86 1.65 -10.83
C GLY A 116 -10.72 2.94 -11.62
N GLN A 117 -11.25 4.04 -11.11
CA GLN A 117 -11.10 5.38 -11.71
C GLN A 117 -9.95 6.19 -11.11
N LEU A 118 -9.23 5.64 -10.12
CA LEU A 118 -8.06 6.28 -9.53
C LEU A 118 -6.80 5.88 -10.28
N ILE A 119 -5.84 6.80 -10.36
CA ILE A 119 -4.46 6.50 -10.75
C ILE A 119 -3.57 6.74 -9.55
N LEU A 120 -2.83 5.71 -9.16
CA LEU A 120 -1.74 5.82 -8.19
C LEU A 120 -0.44 5.91 -8.96
N GLU A 121 0.33 6.97 -8.73
CA GLU A 121 1.66 7.17 -9.30
C GLU A 121 2.73 6.99 -8.22
N VAL A 122 3.74 6.18 -8.52
CA VAL A 122 4.91 5.97 -7.65
C VAL A 122 5.81 7.19 -7.75
N ILE A 123 6.09 7.80 -6.60
CA ILE A 123 7.08 8.88 -6.48
C ILE A 123 8.15 8.38 -5.53
N GLU A 124 9.39 8.29 -6.02
CA GLU A 124 10.52 7.95 -5.18
C GLU A 124 10.87 9.11 -4.25
N THR A 125 10.85 8.84 -2.95
CA THR A 125 11.23 9.82 -1.91
C THR A 125 12.36 9.25 -1.06
N PRO A 126 13.59 9.15 -1.60
CA PRO A 126 14.73 8.68 -0.83
C PRO A 126 14.99 9.64 0.35
N ALA A 127 15.31 9.07 1.52
CA ALA A 127 15.78 9.87 2.64
C ALA A 127 17.19 10.41 2.34
N LEU A 128 17.54 11.56 2.96
CA LEU A 128 18.91 12.08 2.93
C LEU A 128 19.88 11.03 3.51
N PRO A 129 21.10 10.90 2.96
CA PRO A 129 22.13 10.08 3.60
C PRO A 129 22.42 10.66 4.99
N ALA A 130 22.38 9.79 6.00
CA ALA A 130 22.91 10.09 7.33
C ALA A 130 24.45 10.13 7.30
#